data_AF-H0GD11-F1
#
_entry.id   AF-H0GD11-F1
#
_cell.length_a   1.000
_cell.length_b   1.000
_cell.length_c   1.000
_cell.angle_alpha   90.00
_cell.angle_beta   90.00
_cell.angle_gamma   90.00
#
_symmetry.space_group_name_H-M   'P 1'
#
loop_
_entity.id
_entity.type
_entity.pdbx_description
1 polymer ?
#
loop_
_entity_poly.entity_id
_entity_poly.type
_entity_poly.pdbx_seq_one_letter_code
_entity_poly.pdbx_strand_id
1 'polypeptide(L)'
;MVLRQLYYYRSTKHIYQGISITSIIIISVFLVLGIFTYGCSISNLPLKNSGKFGVFYLEHINYLWVMANLLKCFKYVPQMSINWMGCSTVGLSSKFALISFLAESIDLLGRLVIPTNALFYEIPFNSTPFWVKLIQFVTLLVILCQVQYVYVGRKPRLPKGKL
;
A
#
# COMPACT_ATOMS: atom_id res chain seq x y z
N MET A 1 -12.38 -10.01 17.44
CA MET A 1 -11.98 -11.08 16.48
C MET A 1 -10.48 -11.04 16.15
N VAL A 2 -9.93 -9.87 15.82
CA VAL A 2 -8.49 -9.70 15.47
C VAL A 2 -7.53 -10.06 16.62
N LEU A 3 -7.78 -9.60 17.85
CA LEU A 3 -6.93 -9.95 19.01
C LEU A 3 -6.85 -11.47 19.26
N ARG A 4 -7.96 -12.18 19.04
CA ARG A 4 -8.03 -13.64 19.17
C ARG A 4 -7.22 -14.33 18.06
N GLN A 5 -7.27 -13.82 16.82
CA GLN A 5 -6.42 -14.30 15.73
C GLN A 5 -4.93 -14.05 16.02
N LEU A 6 -4.57 -12.90 16.58
CA LEU A 6 -3.19 -12.58 16.98
C LEU A 6 -2.71 -13.49 18.13
N TYR A 7 -3.57 -13.80 19.09
CA TYR A 7 -3.26 -14.74 20.17
C TYR A 7 -2.98 -16.15 19.63
N TYR A 8 -3.85 -16.68 18.76
CA TYR A 8 -3.60 -17.98 18.12
C TYR A 8 -2.38 -17.95 17.21
N TYR A 9 -2.16 -16.86 16.48
CA TYR A 9 -0.97 -16.68 15.66
C TYR A 9 0.32 -16.72 16.48
N ARG A 10 0.33 -16.15 17.69
CA ARG A 10 1.47 -16.24 18.61
C ARG A 10 1.71 -17.66 19.12
N SER A 11 0.64 -18.47 19.23
CA SER A 11 0.72 -19.86 19.70
C SER A 11 1.19 -20.86 18.65
N THR A 12 1.15 -20.52 17.36
CA THR A 12 1.67 -21.36 16.28
C THR A 12 3.08 -20.94 15.92
N LYS A 13 3.99 -21.88 15.59
CA LYS A 13 5.37 -21.61 15.13
C LYS A 13 5.47 -21.89 13.61
N HIS A 14 5.50 -20.84 12.79
CA HIS A 14 5.58 -20.94 11.32
C HIS A 14 6.88 -20.36 10.78
N ILE A 15 7.37 -20.88 9.65
CA ILE A 15 8.63 -20.41 9.02
C ILE A 15 8.54 -18.93 8.64
N TYR A 16 7.37 -18.47 8.22
CA TYR A 16 7.13 -17.09 7.81
C TYR A 16 6.60 -16.19 8.94
N GLN A 17 6.67 -16.65 10.19
CA GLN A 17 6.23 -15.88 11.33
C GLN A 17 7.31 -14.90 11.76
N GLY A 18 6.96 -13.62 11.76
CA GLY A 18 7.87 -12.56 12.14
C GLY A 18 7.43 -11.22 11.59
N ILE A 19 8.13 -10.16 12.01
CA ILE A 19 7.96 -8.83 11.44
C ILE A 19 9.03 -8.65 10.36
N SER A 20 8.60 -8.23 9.18
CA SER A 20 9.52 -7.95 8.10
C SER A 20 10.42 -6.75 8.45
N ILE A 21 11.73 -7.01 8.59
CA ILE A 21 12.73 -5.97 8.89
C ILE A 21 12.72 -4.90 7.80
N THR A 22 12.53 -5.29 6.53
CA THR A 22 12.44 -4.34 5.41
C THR A 22 11.24 -3.42 5.55
N SER A 23 10.08 -3.94 5.97
CA SER A 23 8.89 -3.13 6.23
C SER A 23 9.08 -2.18 7.40
N ILE A 24 9.76 -2.62 8.47
CA ILE A 24 10.12 -1.74 9.60
C ILE A 24 10.99 -0.60 9.10
N ILE A 25 12.07 -0.90 8.38
CA ILE A 25 13.01 0.12 7.87
C ILE A 25 12.26 1.15 7.00
N ILE A 26 11.42 0.69 6.06
CA ILE A 26 10.65 1.59 5.17
C ILE A 26 9.73 2.51 5.98
N ILE A 27 8.97 1.96 6.93
CA ILE A 27 8.06 2.75 7.78
C ILE A 27 8.85 3.74 8.64
N SER A 28 9.97 3.31 9.21
CA SER A 28 10.86 4.17 10.01
C SER A 28 11.42 5.33 9.17
N VAL A 29 11.85 5.07 7.94
CA VAL A 29 12.32 6.13 7.03
C VAL A 29 11.21 7.14 6.74
N PHE A 30 9.99 6.70 6.41
CA PHE A 30 8.87 7.62 6.18
C PHE A 30 8.51 8.43 7.43
N LEU A 31 8.56 7.82 8.61
CA LEU A 31 8.29 8.50 9.87
C LEU A 31 9.34 9.57 10.16
N VAL A 32 10.64 9.25 10.00
CA VAL A 32 11.73 10.21 10.18
C VAL A 32 11.62 11.37 9.19
N LEU A 33 11.38 11.07 7.91
CA LEU A 33 11.21 12.10 6.89
C LEU A 33 9.96 12.96 7.12
N GLY A 34 8.87 12.37 7.60
CA GLY A 34 7.65 13.09 7.97
C GLY A 34 7.90 14.09 9.10
N ILE A 35 8.55 13.65 10.18
CA ILE A 35 8.90 14.53 11.31
C ILE A 35 9.90 15.61 10.88
N PHE A 36 10.91 15.24 10.09
CA PHE A 36 11.93 16.18 9.59
C PHE A 36 11.31 17.28 8.73
N THR A 37 10.49 16.91 7.73
CA THR A 37 9.83 17.88 6.84
C THR A 37 8.84 18.76 7.60
N TYR A 38 8.13 18.20 8.60
CA TYR A 38 7.25 18.97 9.48
C TYR A 38 8.03 20.02 10.29
N GLY A 39 9.12 19.63 10.95
CA GLY A 39 9.96 20.54 11.73
C GLY A 39 10.58 21.66 10.86
N CYS A 40 11.00 21.33 9.64
CA CYS A 40 11.46 22.32 8.67
C CYS A 40 10.33 23.30 8.29
N SER A 41 9.10 22.79 8.10
CA SER A 41 7.96 23.59 7.65
C SER A 41 7.46 24.60 8.68
N ILE A 42 7.49 24.26 9.97
CA ILE A 42 7.09 25.18 11.05
C ILE A 42 8.12 26.31 11.20
N SER A 43 9.40 25.99 10.99
CA SER A 43 10.49 26.96 11.17
C SER A 43 10.54 28.02 10.06
N ASN A 44 9.83 27.80 8.95
CA ASN A 44 9.83 28.66 7.77
C ASN A 44 8.48 29.36 7.61
N LEU A 45 8.29 30.45 8.36
CA LEU A 45 7.15 31.34 8.19
C LEU A 45 7.41 32.32 7.02
N PRO A 46 6.50 32.39 6.03
CA PRO A 46 6.75 33.04 4.72
C PRO A 46 6.93 34.57 4.79
N LEU A 47 6.75 35.19 5.94
CA LEU A 47 6.76 36.66 6.07
C LEU A 47 8.16 37.29 6.11
N LYS A 48 9.24 36.54 6.34
CA LYS A 48 10.59 37.13 6.47
C LYS A 48 11.77 36.33 5.91
N ASN A 49 11.74 35.00 5.95
CA ASN A 49 12.86 34.18 5.48
C ASN A 49 12.40 32.74 5.22
N SER A 50 12.75 32.16 4.08
CA SER A 50 12.41 30.77 3.71
C SER A 50 13.26 29.72 4.46
N GLY A 51 14.17 30.17 5.34
CA GLY A 51 15.09 29.34 6.12
C GLY A 51 16.04 28.50 5.28
N LYS A 52 16.87 27.69 5.95
CA LYS A 52 17.99 26.97 5.31
C LYS A 52 17.55 25.90 4.30
N PHE A 53 16.36 25.33 4.50
CA PHE A 53 15.86 24.20 3.70
C PHE A 53 14.70 24.56 2.77
N GLY A 54 14.10 25.75 2.88
CA GLY A 54 13.05 26.20 1.96
C GLY A 54 11.77 25.36 1.94
N VAL A 55 11.57 24.47 2.93
CA VAL A 55 10.36 23.64 3.02
C VAL A 55 9.27 24.47 3.69
N PHE A 56 8.19 24.79 2.98
CA PHE A 56 7.00 25.36 3.60
C PHE A 56 6.00 24.25 3.97
N TYR A 57 4.93 24.65 4.65
CA TYR A 57 3.91 23.72 5.11
C TYR A 57 3.22 22.98 3.94
N LEU A 58 3.02 23.67 2.81
CA LEU A 58 2.44 23.05 1.61
C LEU A 58 3.33 21.94 1.03
N GLU A 59 4.66 22.12 1.03
CA GLU A 59 5.59 21.08 0.60
C GLU A 59 5.57 19.89 1.55
N HIS A 60 5.46 20.11 2.86
CA HIS A 60 5.30 19.02 3.82
C HIS A 60 4.04 18.18 3.53
N ILE A 61 2.89 18.83 3.28
CA ILE A 61 1.66 18.13 2.87
C ILE A 61 1.88 17.36 1.55
N ASN A 62 2.60 17.94 0.58
CA ASN A 62 2.92 17.26 -0.66
C ASN A 62 3.83 16.03 -0.44
N TYR A 63 4.85 16.12 0.44
CA TYR A 63 5.69 14.98 0.81
C TYR A 63 4.87 13.85 1.43
N LEU A 64 3.95 14.17 2.36
CA LEU A 64 3.05 13.18 2.94
C LEU A 64 2.15 12.53 1.87
N TRP A 65 1.63 13.32 0.93
CA TRP A 65 0.82 12.83 -0.17
C TRP A 65 1.61 11.88 -1.10
N VAL A 66 2.87 12.21 -1.44
CA VAL A 66 3.76 11.33 -2.23
C VAL A 66 4.03 10.03 -1.48
N MET A 67 4.39 10.09 -0.20
CA MET A 67 4.63 8.89 0.63
C MET A 67 3.39 8.01 0.74
N ALA A 68 2.21 8.61 0.93
CA ALA A 68 0.95 7.88 1.00
C ALA A 68 0.64 7.17 -0.33
N ASN A 69 0.86 7.83 -1.46
CA ASN A 69 0.68 7.22 -2.78
C ASN A 69 1.67 6.08 -3.04
N LEU A 70 2.92 6.21 -2.58
CA LEU A 70 3.91 5.14 -2.67
C LEU A 70 3.49 3.91 -1.83
N LEU A 71 3.05 4.10 -0.59
CA LEU A 71 2.51 3.00 0.23
C LEU A 71 1.27 2.37 -0.41
N LYS A 72 0.42 3.19 -1.02
CA LYS A 72 -0.82 2.76 -1.69
C LYS A 72 -0.53 1.81 -2.86
N CYS A 73 0.60 1.94 -3.56
CA CYS A 73 1.03 0.96 -4.58
C CYS A 73 1.05 -0.48 -4.05
N PHE A 74 1.41 -0.66 -2.78
CA PHE A 74 1.58 -1.98 -2.16
C PHE A 74 0.34 -2.49 -1.43
N LYS A 75 -0.82 -1.84 -1.60
CA LYS A 75 -2.12 -2.19 -0.95
C LYS A 75 -2.45 -3.68 -1.00
N TYR A 76 -2.22 -4.34 -2.15
CA TYR A 76 -2.58 -5.74 -2.36
C TYR A 76 -1.45 -6.74 -2.07
N VAL A 77 -0.21 -6.25 -1.86
CA VAL A 77 0.96 -7.11 -1.62
C VAL A 77 0.83 -7.96 -0.35
N PRO A 78 0.28 -7.46 0.78
CA PRO A 78 0.04 -8.30 1.95
C PRO A 78 -0.84 -9.51 1.65
N GLN A 79 -1.95 -9.33 0.92
CA GLN A 79 -2.85 -10.42 0.55
C GLN A 79 -2.18 -11.41 -0.40
N MET A 80 -1.47 -10.90 -1.41
CA MET A 80 -0.70 -11.74 -2.34
C MET A 80 0.35 -12.60 -1.61
N SER A 81 1.00 -12.02 -0.61
CA SER A 81 1.99 -12.69 0.23
C SER A 81 1.34 -13.77 1.11
N ILE A 82 0.18 -13.49 1.71
CA ILE A 82 -0.57 -14.48 2.49
C ILE A 82 -0.99 -15.67 1.63
N ASN A 83 -1.50 -15.41 0.42
CA ASN A 83 -1.87 -16.47 -0.52
C ASN A 83 -0.68 -17.36 -0.87
N TRP A 84 0.49 -16.75 -1.08
CA TRP A 84 1.74 -17.46 -1.36
C TRP A 84 2.23 -18.27 -0.15
N MET A 85 2.29 -17.65 1.04
CA MET A 85 2.73 -18.32 2.27
C MET A 85 1.84 -19.50 2.67
N GLY A 86 0.52 -19.38 2.46
CA GLY A 86 -0.45 -20.44 2.74
C GLY A 86 -0.67 -21.44 1.60
N CYS A 87 -0.06 -21.19 0.43
CA CYS A 87 -0.31 -21.93 -0.82
C CYS A 87 -1.80 -22.12 -1.12
N SER A 88 -2.63 -21.15 -0.74
CA SER A 88 -4.08 -21.24 -0.72
C SER A 88 -4.69 -19.84 -0.68
N THR A 89 -5.85 -19.68 -1.29
CA THR A 89 -6.65 -18.45 -1.22
C THR A 89 -7.84 -18.58 -0.27
N VAL A 90 -7.86 -19.63 0.57
CA VAL A 90 -8.90 -19.85 1.58
C VAL A 90 -8.87 -18.70 2.59
N GLY A 91 -9.96 -17.91 2.61
CA GLY A 91 -10.09 -16.69 3.41
C GLY A 91 -10.26 -15.43 2.57
N LEU A 92 -9.94 -15.48 1.27
CA LEU A 92 -10.25 -14.40 0.34
C LEU A 92 -11.68 -14.56 -0.20
N SER A 93 -12.52 -13.54 0.01
CA SER A 93 -13.88 -13.52 -0.53
C SER A 93 -13.87 -13.29 -2.04
N SER A 94 -14.57 -14.14 -2.80
CA SER A 94 -14.72 -13.98 -4.26
C SER A 94 -15.42 -12.67 -4.62
N LYS A 95 -16.43 -12.25 -3.82
CA LYS A 95 -17.11 -10.97 -3.98
C LYS A 95 -16.14 -9.80 -3.79
N PHE A 96 -15.26 -9.89 -2.79
CA PHE A 96 -14.25 -8.85 -2.55
C PHE A 96 -13.28 -8.74 -3.73
N ALA A 97 -12.80 -9.85 -4.27
CA ALA A 97 -11.90 -9.86 -5.42
C ALA A 97 -12.56 -9.24 -6.65
N LEU A 98 -13.82 -9.61 -6.94
CA LEU A 98 -14.58 -9.08 -8.08
C LEU A 98 -14.87 -7.59 -7.93
N ILE A 99 -15.36 -7.14 -6.77
CA ILE A 99 -15.64 -5.72 -6.51
C ILE A 99 -14.36 -4.90 -6.59
N SER A 100 -13.26 -5.40 -6.01
CA SER A 100 -11.95 -4.74 -6.11
C SER A 100 -11.51 -4.61 -7.56
N PHE A 101 -11.72 -5.65 -8.37
CA PHE A 101 -11.32 -5.63 -9.78
C PHE A 101 -12.12 -4.62 -10.58
N LEU A 102 -13.44 -4.57 -10.40
CA LEU A 102 -14.29 -3.56 -11.04
C LEU A 102 -13.89 -2.15 -10.60
N ALA A 103 -13.66 -1.93 -9.30
CA ALA A 103 -13.29 -0.62 -8.77
C ALA A 103 -11.95 -0.12 -9.34
N GLU A 104 -10.91 -0.96 -9.33
CA GLU A 104 -9.60 -0.56 -9.88
C GLU A 104 -9.65 -0.42 -11.42
N SER A 105 -10.51 -1.18 -12.12
CA SER A 105 -10.72 -1.02 -13.56
C SER A 105 -11.39 0.31 -13.89
N ILE A 106 -12.44 0.69 -13.15
CA ILE A 106 -13.14 1.97 -13.35
C ILE A 106 -12.21 3.14 -13.06
N ASP A 107 -11.41 3.10 -11.99
CA ASP A 107 -10.46 4.16 -11.65
C ASP A 107 -9.33 4.25 -12.69
N LEU A 108 -8.82 3.11 -13.18
CA LEU A 108 -7.80 3.09 -14.24
C LEU A 108 -8.34 3.68 -15.55
N LEU A 109 -9.55 3.28 -15.98
CA LEU A 109 -10.20 3.82 -17.17
C LEU A 109 -10.51 5.31 -17.02
N GLY A 110 -11.02 5.73 -15.87
CA GLY A 110 -11.29 7.14 -15.57
C GLY A 110 -10.03 8.00 -15.71
N ARG A 111 -8.84 7.47 -15.37
CA ARG A 111 -7.57 8.19 -15.53
C ARG A 111 -7.10 8.33 -16.97
N LEU A 112 -7.43 7.37 -17.84
CA LEU A 112 -7.10 7.47 -19.26
C LEU A 112 -7.91 8.57 -19.96
N VAL A 113 -9.03 8.99 -19.38
CA VAL A 113 -9.89 10.07 -19.90
C VAL A 113 -9.44 11.45 -19.43
N ILE A 114 -8.61 11.54 -18.37
CA ILE A 114 -8.12 12.84 -17.87
C ILE A 114 -7.11 13.41 -18.88
N PRO A 115 -7.27 14.67 -19.33
CA PRO A 115 -6.33 15.30 -20.25
C PRO A 115 -4.93 15.36 -19.65
N THR A 116 -3.91 14.94 -20.41
CA THR A 116 -2.50 15.01 -19.98
C THR A 116 -1.98 16.44 -19.82
N ASN A 117 -2.71 17.42 -20.34
CA ASN A 117 -2.36 18.84 -20.33
C ASN A 117 -3.14 19.64 -19.27
N ALA A 118 -3.87 18.95 -18.38
CA ALA A 118 -4.59 19.61 -17.30
C ALA A 118 -3.61 20.37 -16.39
N LEU A 119 -3.98 21.59 -16.01
CA LEU A 119 -3.17 22.40 -15.11
C LEU A 119 -3.22 21.81 -13.69
N PHE A 120 -2.18 22.07 -12.89
CA PHE A 120 -2.02 21.40 -11.58
C PHE A 120 -3.20 21.65 -10.62
N TYR A 121 -3.88 22.79 -10.76
CA TYR A 121 -5.04 23.17 -9.94
C TYR A 121 -6.36 22.55 -10.45
N GLU A 122 -6.39 21.99 -11.66
CA GLU A 122 -7.52 21.27 -12.22
C GLU A 122 -7.51 19.79 -11.79
N ILE A 123 -6.36 19.31 -11.32
CA ILE A 123 -6.20 17.95 -10.82
C ILE A 123 -6.81 17.87 -9.40
N PRO A 124 -7.77 16.98 -9.15
CA PRO A 124 -8.33 16.78 -7.82
C PRO A 124 -7.23 16.46 -6.81
N PHE A 125 -7.28 17.08 -5.63
CA PHE A 125 -6.29 16.86 -4.57
C PHE A 125 -6.16 15.37 -4.14
N ASN A 126 -7.25 14.61 -4.24
CA ASN A 126 -7.31 13.18 -3.94
C ASN A 126 -6.96 12.28 -5.14
N SER A 127 -6.55 12.86 -6.27
CA SER A 127 -6.10 12.11 -7.43
C SER A 127 -4.90 11.26 -7.04
N THR A 128 -4.86 9.99 -7.46
CA THR A 128 -3.70 9.13 -7.27
C THR A 128 -2.92 9.03 -8.57
N PRO A 129 -1.59 9.14 -8.61
CA PRO A 129 -0.85 9.02 -9.86
C PRO A 129 -1.19 7.74 -10.64
N PHE A 130 -1.21 7.81 -11.98
CA PHE A 130 -1.54 6.68 -12.86
C PHE A 130 -0.75 5.42 -12.52
N TRP A 131 0.55 5.56 -12.24
CA TRP A 131 1.43 4.45 -11.86
C TRP A 131 0.98 3.70 -10.60
N VAL A 132 0.40 4.41 -9.61
CA VAL A 132 -0.14 3.78 -8.41
C VAL A 132 -1.26 2.82 -8.78
N LYS A 133 -2.17 3.27 -9.65
CA LYS A 133 -3.31 2.50 -10.11
C LYS A 133 -2.89 1.33 -10.99
N LEU A 134 -1.90 1.54 -11.86
CA LEU A 134 -1.34 0.47 -12.68
C LEU A 134 -0.74 -0.64 -11.81
N ILE A 135 0.06 -0.31 -10.80
CA ILE A 135 0.65 -1.31 -9.88
C ILE A 135 -0.45 -2.04 -9.09
N GLN A 136 -1.45 -1.31 -8.60
CA GLN A 136 -2.61 -1.91 -7.91
C GLN A 136 -3.39 -2.86 -8.81
N PHE A 137 -3.62 -2.49 -10.07
CA PHE A 137 -4.31 -3.30 -11.05
C PHE A 137 -3.52 -4.58 -11.36
N VAL A 138 -2.22 -4.46 -11.63
CA VAL A 138 -1.34 -5.61 -11.91
C VAL A 138 -1.28 -6.57 -10.72
N THR A 139 -1.10 -6.06 -9.50
CA THR A 139 -1.07 -6.90 -8.30
C THR A 139 -2.42 -7.59 -8.04
N LEU A 140 -3.54 -6.94 -8.38
CA LEU A 140 -4.86 -7.56 -8.30
C LEU A 140 -5.07 -8.66 -9.36
N LEU A 141 -4.55 -8.49 -10.57
CA LEU A 141 -4.53 -9.56 -11.59
C LEU A 141 -3.75 -10.79 -11.10
N VAL A 142 -2.63 -10.57 -10.40
CA VAL A 142 -1.87 -11.68 -9.78
C VAL A 142 -2.73 -12.40 -8.74
N ILE A 143 -3.46 -11.67 -7.88
CA ILE A 143 -4.39 -12.28 -6.92
C ILE A 143 -5.50 -13.07 -7.61
N LEU A 144 -6.09 -12.54 -8.68
CA LEU A 144 -7.11 -13.24 -9.46
C LEU A 144 -6.54 -14.52 -10.08
N CYS A 145 -5.31 -14.47 -10.62
CA CYS A 145 -4.62 -15.64 -11.12
C CYS A 145 -4.37 -16.69 -10.02
N GLN A 146 -3.98 -16.25 -8.82
CA GLN A 146 -3.82 -17.12 -7.65
C GLN A 146 -5.13 -17.85 -7.29
N VAL A 147 -6.26 -17.14 -7.33
CA VAL A 147 -7.60 -17.68 -7.01
C VAL A 147 -8.10 -18.64 -8.08
N GLN A 148 -7.97 -18.28 -9.36
CA GLN A 148 -8.59 -18.98 -10.47
C GLN A 148 -7.75 -20.13 -11.04
N TYR A 149 -6.42 -20.09 -10.89
CA TYR A 149 -5.53 -21.05 -11.55
C TYR A 149 -4.53 -21.70 -10.58
N VAL A 150 -3.81 -20.91 -9.77
CA VAL A 150 -2.65 -21.44 -9.04
C VAL A 150 -3.04 -22.30 -7.82
N TYR A 151 -4.04 -21.85 -7.07
CA TYR A 151 -4.39 -22.44 -5.77
C TYR A 151 -5.79 -23.07 -5.73
N VAL A 152 -6.39 -23.34 -6.89
CA VAL A 152 -7.70 -24.00 -6.99
C VAL A 152 -7.68 -25.35 -6.28
N GLY A 153 -8.62 -25.57 -5.37
CA GLY A 153 -8.74 -26.82 -4.62
C GLY A 153 -7.61 -27.10 -3.62
N ARG A 154 -6.64 -26.19 -3.44
CA ARG A 154 -5.55 -26.38 -2.47
C ARG A 154 -6.00 -26.03 -1.06
N LYS A 155 -5.84 -27.01 -0.16
CA LYS A 155 -6.03 -26.79 1.28
C LYS A 155 -4.91 -25.90 1.83
N PRO A 156 -5.21 -24.98 2.76
CA PRO A 156 -4.20 -24.12 3.37
C PRO A 156 -3.13 -24.96 4.05
N ARG A 157 -1.86 -24.73 3.70
CA ARG A 157 -0.70 -25.39 4.31
C ARG A 157 0.29 -24.32 4.72
N LEU A 158 0.49 -24.17 6.02
CA LEU A 158 1.56 -23.34 6.56
C LEU A 158 2.70 -24.25 7.02
N PRO A 159 3.90 -24.16 6.41
CA PRO A 159 5.01 -24.99 6.82
C PRO A 159 5.40 -24.61 8.27
N LYS A 160 5.55 -25.63 9.12
CA LYS A 160 5.99 -25.45 10.50
C LYS A 160 7.50 -25.21 10.52
N GLY A 161 7.94 -24.29 11.37
CA GLY A 161 9.37 -24.11 11.63
C GLY A 161 9.94 -25.33 12.36
N LYS A 162 11.24 -25.59 12.20
CA LYS A 162 11.94 -26.55 13.07
C LYS A 162 11.80 -26.08 14.53
N LEU A 163 11.49 -27.02 15.43
CA LEU A 163 11.42 -26.76 16.88
C LEU A 163 12.78 -26.26 17.38
#